data_AF-A0A969VNG4-F1
#
_entry.id   AF-A0A969VNG4-F1
#
_cell.length_a   1.000
_cell.length_b   1.000
_cell.length_c   1.000
_cell.angle_alpha   90.00
_cell.angle_beta   90.00
_cell.angle_gamma   90.00
#
_symmetry.space_group_name_H-M   'P 1'
#
loop_
_entity.id
_entity.type
_entity.pdbx_description
1 polymer ?
#
loop_
_entity_poly.entity_id
_entity_poly.type
_entity_poly.pdbx_seq_one_letter_code
_entity_poly.pdbx_strand_id
1 'polypeptide(L)' 'IGGFHVGVEQGWWAGLASCTAGSIEGISAADLLNPAVDVAAPVRCDAIAWSILGISMAGWNMLASLGIAGVWVAAALRRD' A
#
# COMPACT_ATOMS: atom_id res chain seq x y z
N ILE A 1 4.58 -9.21 -1.73
CA ILE A 1 3.60 -8.22 -1.20
C ILE A 1 3.45 -7.00 -2.09
N GLY A 2 4.54 -6.35 -2.54
CA GLY A 2 4.47 -5.20 -3.44
C GLY A 2 3.67 -5.47 -4.72
N GLY A 3 3.87 -6.64 -5.34
CA GLY A 3 3.06 -7.08 -6.48
C GLY A 3 1.56 -7.05 -6.19
N PHE A 4 1.12 -7.66 -5.07
CA PHE A 4 -0.27 -7.64 -4.61
C PHE A 4 -0.80 -6.22 -4.42
N HIS A 5 -0.06 -5.32 -3.76
CA HIS A 5 -0.50 -3.92 -3.63
C HIS A 5 -0.70 -3.25 -5.00
N VAL A 6 0.26 -3.41 -5.92
CA VAL A 6 0.15 -2.82 -7.27
C VAL A 6 -1.11 -3.29 -7.98
N GLY A 7 -1.42 -4.59 -8.00
CA GLY A 7 -2.63 -5.01 -8.69
C GLY A 7 -3.93 -4.70 -7.94
N VAL A 8 -3.92 -4.40 -6.62
CA VAL A 8 -5.09 -3.78 -5.97
C VAL A 8 -5.25 -2.35 -6.49
N GLU A 9 -4.16 -1.58 -6.54
CA GLU A 9 -4.14 -0.21 -7.06
C GLU A 9 -4.55 -0.13 -8.54
N GLN A 10 -4.20 -1.13 -9.35
CA GLN A 10 -4.57 -1.22 -10.78
C GLN A 10 -5.92 -1.91 -11.01
N GLY A 11 -6.60 -2.36 -9.95
CA GLY A 11 -7.90 -3.05 -10.05
C GLY A 11 -7.83 -4.44 -10.69
N TRP A 12 -6.66 -5.07 -10.77
CA TRP A 12 -6.50 -6.43 -11.28
C TRP A 12 -7.09 -7.48 -10.34
N TRP A 13 -7.14 -7.18 -9.04
CA TRP A 13 -7.77 -8.02 -8.03
C TRP A 13 -8.39 -7.18 -6.93
N ALA A 14 -9.31 -7.80 -6.18
CA ALA A 14 -9.95 -7.16 -5.04
C ALA A 14 -8.97 -6.93 -3.89
N GLY A 15 -9.10 -5.79 -3.22
CA GLY A 15 -8.41 -5.50 -1.98
C GLY A 15 -8.91 -6.35 -0.81
N LEU A 16 -8.14 -6.35 0.27
CA LEU A 16 -8.55 -6.99 1.53
C LEU A 16 -9.72 -6.20 2.15
N ALA A 17 -10.73 -6.89 2.67
CA ALA A 17 -11.89 -6.28 3.33
C ALA A 17 -11.49 -5.34 4.49
N SER A 18 -10.39 -5.66 5.18
CA SER A 18 -9.82 -4.84 6.26
C SER A 18 -9.25 -3.50 5.80
N CYS A 19 -9.07 -3.26 4.50
CA CYS A 19 -8.46 -2.04 3.98
C CYS A 19 -9.48 -0.98 3.51
N THR A 20 -10.77 -1.30 3.61
CA THR A 20 -11.89 -0.40 3.27
C THR A 20 -12.58 0.19 4.50
N ALA A 21 -12.27 -0.30 5.70
CA ALA A 21 -12.88 0.16 6.94
C ALA A 21 -11.79 0.53 7.94
N GLY A 22 -11.58 1.84 8.13
CA GLY A 22 -10.97 2.33 9.37
C GLY A 22 -11.93 2.04 10.51
N SER A 23 -11.44 1.57 11.66
CA SER A 23 -12.29 1.38 12.82
C SER A 23 -12.79 2.74 13.29
N ILE A 24 -14.10 2.84 13.52
CA ILE A 24 -14.73 4.00 14.18
C ILE A 24 -14.73 3.80 15.71
N GLU A 25 -14.09 2.73 16.16
CA GLU A 25 -14.02 2.32 17.55
C GLU A 25 -13.20 3.34 18.35
N GLY A 26 -13.83 3.93 19.37
CA GLY A 26 -13.24 4.99 20.18
C GLY A 26 -13.51 6.42 19.69
N ILE A 27 -14.20 6.62 18.56
CA ILE A 27 -14.65 7.94 18.10
C ILE A 27 -16.09 8.18 18.57
N SER A 28 -16.37 9.32 19.19
CA SER A 28 -17.73 9.66 19.61
C SER A 28 -18.60 10.07 18.43
N ALA A 29 -19.92 9.83 18.51
CA ALA A 29 -20.85 10.27 17.47
C ALA A 29 -20.85 11.81 17.29
N ALA A 30 -20.53 12.55 18.36
CA ALA A 30 -20.39 14.01 18.31
C ALA A 30 -19.16 14.43 17.50
N ASP A 31 -18.05 13.72 17.64
CA ASP A 31 -16.81 14.02 16.90
C ASP A 31 -16.94 13.71 15.41
N LEU A 32 -17.70 12.68 15.03
CA LEU A 32 -18.00 12.37 13.62
C LEU A 32 -18.82 13.46 12.92
N LEU A 33 -19.61 14.22 13.69
CA LEU A 33 -20.47 15.29 13.20
C LEU A 33 -19.85 16.67 13.41
N ASN A 34 -18.68 16.75 14.04
CA ASN A 34 -18.02 18.02 14.35
C ASN A 34 -17.11 18.43 13.19
N PRO A 35 -17.46 19.46 12.41
CA PRO A 35 -16.63 19.93 11.28
C PRO A 35 -15.30 20.55 11.73
N ALA A 36 -15.09 20.78 13.03
CA ALA A 36 -13.83 21.25 13.59
C ALA A 36 -12.88 20.11 14.00
N VAL A 37 -13.31 18.84 13.92
CA VAL A 37 -12.50 17.67 14.24
C VAL A 37 -12.11 16.97 12.93
N ASP A 38 -10.82 16.94 12.63
CA ASP A 38 -10.29 16.13 11.52
C ASP A 38 -10.24 14.67 11.95
N VAL A 39 -11.24 13.91 11.55
CA VAL A 39 -11.22 12.45 11.65
C VAL A 39 -10.35 11.93 10.50
N ALA A 40 -9.17 11.40 10.82
CA ALA A 40 -8.23 10.94 9.80
C ALA A 40 -8.90 9.93 8.85
N ALA A 41 -8.94 10.26 7.56
CA ALA A 41 -9.54 9.39 6.55
C ALA A 41 -8.85 8.02 6.54
N PRO A 42 -9.59 6.90 6.47
CA PRO A 42 -8.99 5.57 6.39
C PRO A 42 -8.06 5.47 5.19
N VAL A 43 -6.86 4.91 5.39
CA VAL A 43 -5.93 4.64 4.29
C VAL A 43 -6.53 3.55 3.39
N ARG A 44 -6.72 3.89 2.12
CA ARG A 44 -7.30 3.00 1.11
C ARG A 44 -6.22 2.18 0.41
N CYS A 45 -6.46 0.88 0.22
CA CYS A 45 -5.55 0.00 -0.52
C CYS A 45 -5.66 0.11 -2.05
N ASP A 46 -6.78 0.61 -2.56
CA ASP A 46 -7.07 0.73 -4.00
C ASP A 46 -6.71 2.11 -4.55
N ALA A 47 -6.32 3.04 -3.69
CA ALA A 47 -5.89 4.37 -4.08
C ALA A 47 -4.37 4.48 -4.02
N ILE A 48 -3.77 5.01 -5.08
CA ILE A 48 -2.34 5.31 -5.11
C ILE A 48 -2.10 6.53 -4.21
N ALA A 49 -1.46 6.31 -3.06
CA ALA A 49 -1.14 7.39 -2.12
C ALA A 49 -0.17 8.42 -2.72
N TRP A 50 0.85 7.94 -3.45
CA TRP A 50 1.75 8.76 -4.25
C TRP A 50 2.35 7.94 -5.39
N SER A 51 2.78 8.64 -6.45
CA SER A 51 3.51 8.04 -7.57
C SER A 51 4.67 8.91 -8.01
N ILE A 52 5.74 8.27 -8.49
CA ILE A 52 6.92 8.91 -9.08
C ILE A 52 7.19 8.21 -10.41
N LEU A 53 7.32 8.99 -11.49
CA LEU A 53 7.49 8.49 -12.85
C LEU A 53 6.37 7.53 -13.30
N GLY A 54 5.14 7.74 -12.82
CA GLY A 54 3.99 6.88 -13.13
C GLY A 54 3.99 5.54 -12.37
N ILE A 55 4.94 5.30 -11.48
CA ILE A 55 5.00 4.09 -10.65
C ILE A 55 4.59 4.46 -9.23
N SER A 56 3.66 3.70 -8.66
CA SER A 56 3.20 3.89 -7.28
C SER A 56 4.27 3.55 -6.25
N MET A 57 4.10 4.00 -5.02
CA MET A 57 4.92 3.57 -3.87
C MET A 57 5.08 2.04 -3.81
N ALA A 58 3.97 1.30 -3.96
CA ALA A 58 3.96 -0.14 -3.96
C ALA A 58 4.78 -0.73 -5.12
N GLY A 59 4.69 -0.11 -6.30
CA GLY A 59 5.47 -0.48 -7.48
C GLY A 59 6.97 -0.29 -7.27
N TRP A 60 7.39 0.85 -6.71
CA TRP A 60 8.79 1.09 -6.37
C TRP A 60 9.32 0.09 -5.35
N ASN A 61 8.54 -0.22 -4.31
CA ASN A 61 8.92 -1.22 -3.32
C ASN A 61 9.07 -2.63 -3.93
N MET A 62 8.18 -2.99 -4.88
CA MET A 62 8.30 -4.24 -5.64
C MET A 62 9.60 -4.27 -6.45
N LEU A 63 9.90 -3.23 -7.23
CA LEU A 63 11.10 -3.16 -8.07
C LEU A 63 12.38 -3.22 -7.25
N ALA A 64 12.46 -2.45 -6.16
CA ALA A 64 13.63 -2.46 -5.27
C ALA A 64 13.86 -3.83 -4.63
N SER A 65 12.79 -4.48 -4.15
CA SER A 65 12.86 -5.83 -3.57
C SER A 65 13.36 -6.86 -4.59
N LEU A 66 12.86 -6.81 -5.83
CA LEU A 66 13.30 -7.69 -6.91
C LEU A 66 14.76 -7.43 -7.30
N GLY A 67 15.19 -6.16 -7.33
CA GLY A 67 16.58 -5.79 -7.59
C GLY A 67 17.53 -6.37 -6.54
N ILE A 68 17.20 -6.23 -5.25
CA ILE A 68 17.99 -6.79 -4.14
C ILE A 68 18.00 -8.33 -4.23
N ALA A 69 16.85 -8.95 -4.46
CA ALA A 69 16.77 -10.40 -4.63
C ALA A 69 17.65 -10.88 -5.80
N GLY A 70 17.64 -10.16 -6.92
CA GLY A 70 18.49 -10.44 -8.08
C GLY A 70 19.98 -10.36 -7.77
N VAL A 71 20.41 -9.36 -6.99
CA VAL A 71 21.81 -9.25 -6.51
C VAL A 71 22.19 -10.46 -5.68
N TRP A 72 21.33 -10.89 -4.76
CA TRP A 72 21.58 -12.08 -3.94
C TRP A 72 21.63 -13.37 -4.75
N VAL A 73 20.73 -13.53 -5.73
CA VAL A 73 20.75 -14.66 -6.66
C VAL A 73 22.04 -14.66 -7.47
N ALA A 74 22.43 -13.52 -8.04
CA ALA A 74 23.69 -13.40 -8.78
C ALA A 74 24.90 -13.71 -7.89
N ALA A 75 24.91 -13.24 -6.64
CA ALA A 75 25.98 -13.55 -5.69
C ALA A 75 26.02 -15.04 -5.34
N ALA A 76 24.87 -15.68 -5.15
CA ALA A 76 24.77 -17.11 -4.87
C ALA A 76 25.26 -17.97 -6.05
N LEU A 77 24.99 -17.53 -7.28
CA LEU A 77 25.42 -18.20 -8.51
C LEU A 77 26.90 -17.94 -8.86
N ARG A 78 27.54 -16.96 -8.24
CA ARG A 78 28.99 -16.67 -8.40
C ARG A 78 29.86 -17.37 -7.36
N ARG A 79 29.29 -18.18 -6.48
CA ARG A 79 30.03 -18.96 -5.49
C ARG A 79 30.65 -20.20 -6.15
N ASP A 80 31.67 -19.93 -6.96
CA ASP A 80 32.61 -20.92 -7.50
C ASP A 80 34.01 -20.65 -6.92
#